data_AF-A0A1E3RP73-F1
#
_entry.id   AF-A0A1E3RP73-F1
#
_cell.length_a   1.000
_cell.length_b   1.000
_cell.length_c   1.000
_cell.angle_alpha   90.00
_cell.angle_beta   90.00
_cell.angle_gamma   90.00
#
_symmetry.space_group_name_H-M   'P 1'
#
loop_
_entity.id
_entity.type
_entity.pdbx_description
1 polymer ?
#
loop_
_entity_poly.entity_id
_entity_poly.type
_entity_poly.pdbx_seq_one_letter_code
_entity_poly.pdbx_strand_id
1 'polypeptide(L)'
;MTASLEPTVDLSPFPGLRRYLDSLPDDEREARHAELSELGAEDLSSLGVSEPQPVEHDYRIDEIDGTIPAELRGTLYRDGPGRWEDYTGRPLHHLFDGDGMLSAFTIDGSGVHYRNRYVRTNHFRGKGSVSHMGTAAPGGWRKNIGRVPPNLANTNVVKHAGRLFALWEGGPPHEIDPDTLETLGARRFGGELRWLGTYSAYPSFCPDSGAMYNFGVELIPRPHLRIYRTDRTGRLRHLRSTPLPYTAMVHDFTITERYLVFLVSPLIPDAMAVALGRATIGDTLRYRPERGSEFLLVPRDGGQIRRVECEAVLQFHLSNAYDDGSDVVVDAITYGDGRLAERIARFHTASLSDAPSEFTRFRVTASGRVLSEPLSAGPCEFPRHHPGREGRAHRFAYYNTRRRLGAFYDTVSKLDLTDQTEQDHPASGPGNSFCEPVFTPRPGGTAEDDGWLLTVEYDAVRRASQLVILDARDLARGPLATAALTHHIPQGFHGNFAPA
;
A
#
# COMPACT_ATOMS: atom_id res chain seq x y z
N MET A 1 -44.75 23.26 3.04
CA MET A 1 -43.65 22.57 3.73
C MET A 1 -42.41 22.84 2.91
N THR A 2 -41.63 23.84 3.32
CA THR A 2 -40.33 24.17 2.74
C THR A 2 -39.37 23.06 3.11
N ALA A 3 -38.98 22.23 2.14
CA ALA A 3 -37.84 21.33 2.30
C ALA A 3 -36.63 22.21 2.64
N SER A 4 -36.10 22.06 3.85
CA SER A 4 -34.79 22.57 4.19
C SER A 4 -33.80 21.84 3.30
N LEU A 5 -33.32 22.51 2.26
CA LEU A 5 -32.16 22.05 1.50
C LEU A 5 -31.02 21.94 2.51
N GLU A 6 -30.60 20.71 2.82
CA GLU A 6 -29.38 20.48 3.58
C GLU A 6 -28.23 21.23 2.89
N PRO A 7 -27.28 21.81 3.64
CA PRO A 7 -26.15 22.51 3.05
C PRO A 7 -25.38 21.52 2.16
N THR A 8 -25.36 21.79 0.87
CA THR A 8 -24.62 21.01 -0.11
C THR A 8 -23.13 21.29 0.08
N VAL A 9 -22.33 20.24 0.28
CA VAL A 9 -20.87 20.34 0.36
C VAL A 9 -20.33 21.04 -0.89
N ASP A 10 -19.49 22.07 -0.74
CA ASP A 10 -18.86 22.74 -1.86
C ASP A 10 -17.78 21.85 -2.48
N LEU A 11 -18.11 21.26 -3.63
CA LEU A 11 -17.21 20.39 -4.40
C LEU A 11 -16.44 21.15 -5.50
N SER A 12 -16.57 22.48 -5.58
CA SER A 12 -15.78 23.26 -6.54
C SER A 12 -14.25 23.05 -6.42
N PRO A 13 -13.69 22.76 -5.23
CA PRO A 13 -12.29 22.37 -5.07
C PRO A 13 -11.88 21.03 -5.70
N PHE A 14 -12.84 20.12 -5.89
CA PHE A 14 -12.59 18.69 -6.14
C PHE A 14 -13.27 18.22 -7.44
N PRO A 15 -12.81 18.67 -8.62
CA PRO A 15 -13.43 18.33 -9.89
C PRO A 15 -13.39 16.83 -10.22
N GLY A 16 -12.38 16.09 -9.75
CA GLY A 16 -12.30 14.63 -9.83
C GLY A 16 -13.38 13.96 -9.00
N LEU A 17 -13.51 14.33 -7.73
CA LEU A 17 -14.57 13.83 -6.84
C LEU A 17 -15.97 14.12 -7.40
N ARG A 18 -16.22 15.33 -7.91
CA ARG A 18 -17.48 15.67 -8.57
C ARG A 18 -17.78 14.75 -9.76
N ARG A 19 -16.79 14.52 -10.62
CA ARG A 19 -16.95 13.60 -11.77
C ARG A 19 -17.24 12.17 -11.33
N TYR A 20 -16.62 11.70 -10.24
CA TYR A 20 -16.95 10.40 -9.66
C TYR A 20 -18.42 10.37 -9.19
N LEU A 21 -18.87 11.35 -8.41
CA LEU A 21 -20.25 11.40 -7.91
C LEU A 21 -21.27 11.46 -9.06
N ASP A 22 -21.01 12.26 -10.09
CA ASP A 22 -21.87 12.39 -11.28
C ASP A 22 -22.00 11.06 -12.07
N SER A 23 -21.06 10.12 -11.88
CA SER A 23 -21.07 8.82 -12.55
C SER A 23 -21.91 7.75 -11.81
N LEU A 24 -22.29 8.02 -10.56
CA LEU A 24 -23.04 7.08 -9.74
C LEU A 24 -24.56 7.12 -10.05
N PRO A 25 -25.27 5.99 -9.86
CA PRO A 25 -26.73 5.97 -9.81
C PRO A 25 -27.30 7.00 -8.82
N ASP A 26 -28.52 7.48 -9.05
CA ASP A 26 -29.09 8.58 -8.26
C ASP A 26 -29.16 8.29 -6.75
N ASP A 27 -29.60 7.08 -6.38
CA ASP A 27 -29.69 6.63 -4.99
C ASP A 27 -28.33 6.51 -4.32
N GLU A 28 -27.34 5.98 -5.04
CA GLU A 28 -25.96 5.89 -4.55
C GLU A 28 -25.32 7.27 -4.43
N ARG A 29 -25.54 8.16 -5.41
CA ARG A 29 -25.03 9.54 -5.41
C ARG A 29 -25.59 10.33 -4.23
N GLU A 30 -26.89 10.21 -3.95
CA GLU A 30 -27.53 10.83 -2.78
C GLU A 30 -26.91 10.33 -1.46
N ALA A 31 -26.72 9.01 -1.32
CA ALA A 31 -26.08 8.43 -0.14
C ALA A 31 -24.64 8.94 0.05
N ARG A 32 -23.87 9.06 -1.04
CA ARG A 32 -22.50 9.58 -1.00
C ARG A 32 -22.44 11.07 -0.65
N HIS A 33 -23.41 11.87 -1.11
CA HIS A 33 -23.50 13.28 -0.69
C HIS A 33 -23.83 13.42 0.80
N ALA A 34 -24.68 12.55 1.36
CA ALA A 34 -24.97 12.52 2.78
C ALA A 34 -23.72 12.13 3.61
N GLU A 35 -22.95 11.13 3.18
CA GLU A 35 -21.68 10.79 3.84
C GLU A 35 -20.68 11.95 3.83
N LEU A 36 -20.58 12.67 2.71
CA LEU A 36 -19.71 13.86 2.61
C LEU A 36 -20.17 15.00 3.53
N SER A 37 -21.47 15.17 3.76
CA SER A 37 -21.96 16.24 4.64
C SER A 37 -21.73 15.96 6.12
N GLU A 38 -21.46 14.70 6.50
CA GLU A 38 -21.07 14.29 7.84
C GLU A 38 -19.57 14.51 8.13
N LEU A 39 -18.74 14.70 7.11
CA LEU A 39 -17.30 14.92 7.28
C LEU A 39 -17.01 16.29 7.91
N GLY A 40 -16.05 16.32 8.83
CA GLY A 40 -15.51 17.56 9.38
C GLY A 40 -14.80 18.39 8.30
N ALA A 41 -14.62 19.69 8.55
CA ALA A 41 -13.96 20.59 7.58
C ALA A 41 -12.53 20.16 7.22
N GLU A 42 -11.78 19.58 8.16
CA GLU A 42 -10.44 19.06 7.92
C GLU A 42 -10.46 17.79 7.06
N ASP A 43 -11.41 16.88 7.30
CA ASP A 43 -11.59 15.69 6.46
C ASP A 43 -11.98 16.09 5.03
N LEU A 44 -12.91 17.02 4.87
CA LEU A 44 -13.31 17.53 3.55
C LEU A 44 -12.14 18.16 2.79
N SER A 45 -11.31 18.97 3.45
CA SER A 45 -10.16 19.60 2.79
C SER A 45 -9.07 18.57 2.44
N SER A 46 -8.94 17.51 3.23
CA SER A 46 -7.98 16.42 2.99
C SER A 46 -8.30 15.61 1.73
N LEU A 47 -9.58 15.54 1.30
CA LEU A 47 -10.00 14.78 0.10
C LEU A 47 -9.28 15.24 -1.18
N GLY A 48 -8.75 16.47 -1.22
CA GLY A 48 -7.96 16.96 -2.36
C GLY A 48 -6.71 16.12 -2.65
N VAL A 49 -6.20 15.36 -1.67
CA VAL A 49 -5.12 14.38 -1.91
C VAL A 49 -5.55 13.26 -2.87
N SER A 50 -6.86 13.03 -3.04
CA SER A 50 -7.39 12.03 -3.98
C SER A 50 -7.70 12.59 -5.36
N GLU A 51 -7.49 13.88 -5.62
CA GLU A 51 -7.68 14.42 -6.96
C GLU A 51 -6.64 13.83 -7.94
N PRO A 52 -7.01 13.56 -9.20
CA PRO A 52 -6.07 13.02 -10.18
C PRO A 52 -4.95 14.02 -10.50
N GLN A 53 -3.79 13.50 -10.89
CA GLN A 53 -2.64 14.31 -11.34
C GLN A 53 -2.33 14.01 -12.81
N PRO A 54 -2.96 14.72 -13.77
CA PRO A 54 -2.77 14.43 -15.19
C PRO A 54 -1.42 14.88 -15.75
N VAL A 55 -0.67 15.71 -15.00
CA VAL A 55 0.60 16.30 -15.47
C VAL A 55 1.79 15.49 -14.96
N GLU A 56 2.68 15.16 -15.88
CA GLU A 56 4.00 14.61 -15.56
C GLU A 56 5.01 15.76 -15.47
N HIS A 57 5.73 15.80 -14.36
CA HIS A 57 6.67 16.84 -13.97
C HIS A 57 8.09 16.29 -13.91
N ASP A 58 9.05 17.20 -14.08
CA ASP A 58 10.48 16.90 -14.15
C ASP A 58 11.28 18.17 -13.86
N TYR A 59 11.67 18.40 -12.62
CA TYR A 59 12.31 19.65 -12.21
C TYR A 59 13.10 19.51 -10.92
N ARG A 60 14.04 20.44 -10.69
CA ARG A 60 14.67 20.63 -9.38
C ARG A 60 13.77 21.46 -8.47
N ILE A 61 13.60 21.00 -7.24
CA ILE A 61 12.82 21.71 -6.23
C ILE A 61 13.64 22.90 -5.73
N ASP A 62 13.08 24.11 -5.86
CA ASP A 62 13.71 25.36 -5.43
C ASP A 62 13.39 25.70 -3.97
N GLU A 63 12.18 25.37 -3.51
CA GLU A 63 11.70 25.69 -2.16
C GLU A 63 12.05 24.56 -1.20
N ILE A 64 13.21 24.69 -0.54
CA ILE A 64 13.69 23.78 0.50
C ILE A 64 13.84 24.57 1.80
N ASP A 65 13.13 24.13 2.84
CA ASP A 65 13.29 24.64 4.21
C ASP A 65 14.11 23.66 5.05
N GLY A 66 14.88 24.17 6.01
CA GLY A 66 15.80 23.37 6.83
C GLY A 66 17.10 22.98 6.13
N THR A 67 17.69 21.84 6.49
CA THR A 67 18.97 21.37 5.96
C THR A 67 18.92 19.87 5.68
N ILE A 68 19.02 19.51 4.39
CA ILE A 68 19.10 18.10 3.98
C ILE A 68 20.43 17.52 4.46
N PRO A 69 20.42 16.41 5.21
CA PRO A 69 21.64 15.75 5.67
C PRO A 69 22.56 15.37 4.50
N ALA A 70 23.84 15.75 4.53
CA ALA A 70 24.78 15.54 3.43
C ALA A 70 25.03 14.05 3.07
N GLU A 71 24.79 13.16 4.05
CA GLU A 71 24.90 11.71 3.93
C GLU A 71 23.65 11.05 3.31
N LEU A 72 22.51 11.74 3.31
CA LEU A 72 21.27 11.24 2.71
C LEU A 72 21.35 11.43 1.20
N ARG A 73 21.82 10.38 0.50
CA ARG A 73 21.99 10.37 -0.96
C ARG A 73 21.31 9.16 -1.57
N GLY A 74 20.48 9.39 -2.57
CA GLY A 74 19.69 8.33 -3.18
C GLY A 74 18.39 8.84 -3.78
N THR A 75 17.41 7.98 -3.95
CA THR A 75 16.10 8.34 -4.48
C THR A 75 14.99 7.66 -3.69
N LEU A 76 14.04 8.45 -3.20
CA LEU A 76 12.76 7.94 -2.72
C LEU A 76 11.86 7.72 -3.93
N TYR A 77 11.54 6.46 -4.23
CA TYR A 77 10.51 6.12 -5.21
C TYR A 77 9.20 5.84 -4.50
N ARG A 78 8.08 6.27 -5.06
CA ARG A 78 6.73 5.87 -4.62
C ARG A 78 5.86 5.52 -5.81
N ASP A 79 4.86 4.70 -5.56
CA ASP A 79 3.84 4.32 -6.52
C ASP A 79 2.43 4.48 -5.93
N GLY A 80 1.45 4.63 -6.80
CA GLY A 80 0.08 4.93 -6.42
C GLY A 80 -0.82 5.23 -7.60
N PRO A 81 -2.14 5.22 -7.41
CA PRO A 81 -3.09 5.61 -8.45
C PRO A 81 -2.99 7.11 -8.73
N GLY A 82 -2.61 7.48 -9.95
CA GLY A 82 -2.53 8.89 -10.38
C GLY A 82 -3.70 9.35 -11.25
N ARG A 83 -4.53 8.41 -11.73
CA ARG A 83 -5.66 8.68 -12.63
C ARG A 83 -6.88 7.85 -12.23
N TRP A 84 -8.00 8.51 -11.98
CA TRP A 84 -9.28 7.90 -11.55
C TRP A 84 -10.30 7.75 -12.68
N GLU A 85 -9.80 7.63 -13.90
CA GLU A 85 -10.60 7.34 -15.09
C GLU A 85 -9.86 6.33 -15.96
N ASP A 86 -10.59 5.44 -16.62
CA ASP A 86 -9.99 4.55 -17.60
C ASP A 86 -9.62 5.30 -18.89
N TYR A 87 -8.94 4.63 -19.82
CA TYR A 87 -8.51 5.24 -21.08
C TYR A 87 -9.67 5.67 -22.01
N THR A 88 -10.92 5.36 -21.67
CA THR A 88 -12.12 5.83 -22.37
C THR A 88 -12.73 7.09 -21.74
N GLY A 89 -12.12 7.59 -20.66
CA GLY A 89 -12.60 8.76 -19.90
C GLY A 89 -13.71 8.42 -18.89
N ARG A 90 -13.92 7.14 -18.59
CA ARG A 90 -14.94 6.71 -17.64
C ARG A 90 -14.39 6.73 -16.21
N PRO A 91 -15.08 7.36 -15.24
CA PRO A 91 -14.68 7.35 -13.84
C PRO A 91 -14.56 5.94 -13.26
N LEU A 92 -13.58 5.77 -12.38
CA LEU A 92 -13.29 4.54 -11.65
C LEU A 92 -13.81 4.68 -10.22
N HIS A 93 -14.32 3.59 -9.66
CA HIS A 93 -15.08 3.64 -8.40
C HIS A 93 -14.31 3.13 -7.18
N HIS A 94 -13.18 2.45 -7.39
CA HIS A 94 -12.49 1.71 -6.35
C HIS A 94 -11.03 2.15 -6.21
N LEU A 95 -10.53 2.18 -4.98
CA LEU A 95 -9.19 2.66 -4.62
C LEU A 95 -8.07 2.05 -5.49
N PHE A 96 -8.14 0.75 -5.78
CA PHE A 96 -7.13 0.04 -6.57
C PHE A 96 -7.29 0.11 -8.10
N ASP A 97 -8.30 0.78 -8.63
CA ASP A 97 -8.59 0.74 -10.07
C ASP A 97 -7.80 1.77 -10.89
N GLY A 98 -7.19 2.78 -10.25
CA GLY A 98 -6.48 3.87 -10.93
C GLY A 98 -5.13 3.46 -11.53
N ASP A 99 -4.73 4.12 -12.64
CA ASP A 99 -3.42 3.84 -13.28
C ASP A 99 -2.24 4.28 -12.40
N GLY A 100 -1.21 3.44 -12.35
CA GLY A 100 -0.01 3.69 -11.55
C GLY A 100 0.79 4.89 -12.01
N MET A 101 1.12 5.78 -11.07
CA MET A 101 1.95 6.95 -11.27
C MET A 101 3.11 6.92 -10.26
N LEU A 102 4.30 6.78 -10.82
CA LEU A 102 5.53 6.81 -10.05
C LEU A 102 5.88 8.25 -9.68
N SER A 103 6.40 8.44 -8.48
CA SER A 103 7.10 9.66 -8.09
C SER A 103 8.50 9.33 -7.57
N ALA A 104 9.47 10.17 -7.91
CA ALA A 104 10.86 10.04 -7.51
C ALA A 104 11.37 11.37 -6.95
N PHE A 105 11.94 11.32 -5.75
CA PHE A 105 12.69 12.42 -5.14
C PHE A 105 14.16 12.01 -5.06
N THR A 106 14.97 12.47 -6.00
CA THR A 106 16.41 12.19 -6.06
C THR A 106 17.18 13.24 -5.27
N ILE A 107 17.92 12.79 -4.27
CA ILE A 107 18.73 13.62 -3.37
C ILE A 107 20.21 13.35 -3.69
N ASP A 108 20.87 14.35 -4.29
CA ASP A 108 22.24 14.23 -4.82
C ASP A 108 23.27 15.13 -4.08
N GLY A 109 22.85 15.76 -2.98
CA GLY A 109 23.64 16.71 -2.18
C GLY A 109 23.70 18.13 -2.76
N SER A 110 23.20 18.38 -3.96
CA SER A 110 22.97 19.73 -4.50
C SER A 110 21.55 20.24 -4.24
N GLY A 111 20.63 19.34 -3.90
CA GLY A 111 19.23 19.63 -3.61
C GLY A 111 18.37 18.38 -3.81
N VAL A 112 17.12 18.59 -4.21
CA VAL A 112 16.17 17.52 -4.55
C VAL A 112 15.68 17.70 -5.97
N HIS A 113 15.76 16.65 -6.78
CA HIS A 113 15.14 16.60 -8.09
C HIS A 113 13.87 15.76 -8.03
N TYR A 114 12.75 16.32 -8.49
CA TYR A 114 11.46 15.65 -8.54
C TYR A 114 11.13 15.19 -9.96
N ARG A 115 10.59 13.97 -10.07
CA ARG A 115 10.04 13.43 -11.32
C ARG A 115 8.82 12.56 -11.02
N ASN A 116 7.74 12.71 -11.80
CA ASN A 116 6.67 11.71 -11.85
C ASN A 116 6.38 11.26 -13.28
N ARG A 117 6.03 9.98 -13.44
CA ARG A 117 5.62 9.38 -14.71
C ARG A 117 4.56 8.33 -14.47
N TYR A 118 3.55 8.27 -15.33
CA TYR A 118 2.66 7.13 -15.37
C TYR A 118 3.40 5.90 -15.87
N VAL A 119 3.15 4.76 -15.22
CA VAL A 119 3.57 3.47 -15.76
C VAL A 119 2.79 3.23 -17.03
N ARG A 120 3.49 3.11 -18.15
CA ARG A 120 2.89 2.94 -19.48
C ARG A 120 2.42 1.50 -19.67
N THR A 121 1.48 1.05 -18.84
CA THR A 121 0.84 -0.27 -18.97
C THR A 121 0.06 -0.36 -20.28
N ASN A 122 -0.39 -1.57 -20.65
CA ASN A 122 -1.30 -1.70 -21.79
C ASN A 122 -2.58 -0.89 -21.59
N HIS A 123 -3.14 -0.92 -20.37
CA HIS A 123 -4.34 -0.18 -20.01
C HIS A 123 -4.14 1.33 -20.19
N PHE A 124 -3.06 1.88 -19.62
CA PHE A 124 -2.74 3.29 -19.78
C PHE A 124 -2.63 3.71 -21.26
N ARG A 125 -2.05 2.84 -22.10
CA ARG A 125 -1.88 3.03 -23.56
C ARG A 125 -3.15 2.78 -24.39
N GLY A 126 -4.32 2.63 -23.77
CA GLY A 126 -5.58 2.45 -24.49
C GLY A 126 -5.84 1.01 -24.98
N LYS A 127 -5.19 0.01 -24.38
CA LYS A 127 -5.31 -1.40 -24.75
C LYS A 127 -5.72 -2.25 -23.56
N GLY A 128 -6.46 -3.32 -23.81
CA GLY A 128 -6.78 -4.32 -22.79
C GLY A 128 -8.19 -4.20 -22.25
N SER A 129 -8.39 -4.66 -21.02
CA SER A 129 -9.70 -4.72 -20.37
C SER A 129 -10.05 -3.36 -19.74
N VAL A 130 -11.32 -3.00 -19.79
CA VAL A 130 -11.94 -1.92 -18.98
C VAL A 130 -12.87 -2.51 -17.90
N SER A 131 -12.69 -3.79 -17.58
CA SER A 131 -13.33 -4.42 -16.42
C SER A 131 -12.28 -4.48 -15.33
N HIS A 132 -12.39 -3.61 -14.33
CA HIS A 132 -11.41 -3.43 -13.25
C HIS A 132 -11.82 -4.23 -12.00
N MET A 133 -11.09 -4.04 -10.90
CA MET A 133 -11.34 -4.79 -9.68
C MET A 133 -12.65 -4.37 -9.02
N GLY A 134 -12.97 -3.07 -9.00
CA GLY A 134 -14.23 -2.53 -8.48
C GLY A 134 -15.12 -1.83 -9.52
N THR A 135 -14.62 -1.60 -10.73
CA THR A 135 -15.36 -0.91 -11.81
C THR A 135 -15.65 -1.87 -12.98
N ALA A 136 -16.90 -2.36 -13.08
CA ALA A 136 -17.31 -3.27 -14.15
C ALA A 136 -17.34 -2.56 -15.52
N ALA A 137 -17.00 -3.25 -16.61
CA ALA A 137 -17.10 -2.73 -17.98
C ALA A 137 -18.56 -2.39 -18.36
N PRO A 138 -18.79 -1.37 -19.21
CA PRO A 138 -20.15 -0.99 -19.61
C PRO A 138 -20.81 -2.06 -20.50
N GLY A 139 -22.14 -2.00 -20.62
CA GLY A 139 -22.93 -2.94 -21.44
C GLY A 139 -23.49 -4.15 -20.69
N GLY A 140 -23.54 -4.07 -19.36
CA GLY A 140 -24.20 -5.04 -18.48
C GLY A 140 -23.35 -6.29 -18.19
N TRP A 141 -23.88 -7.15 -17.32
CA TRP A 141 -23.16 -8.31 -16.77
C TRP A 141 -22.57 -9.24 -17.84
N ARG A 142 -23.27 -9.44 -18.97
CA ARG A 142 -22.81 -10.31 -20.06
C ARG A 142 -21.48 -9.88 -20.68
N LYS A 143 -21.16 -8.57 -20.68
CA LYS A 143 -19.89 -8.04 -21.20
C LYS A 143 -18.71 -8.27 -20.25
N ASN A 144 -19.00 -8.61 -19.00
CA ASN A 144 -18.02 -8.83 -17.94
C ASN A 144 -17.70 -10.31 -17.68
N ILE A 145 -18.43 -11.25 -18.30
CA ILE A 145 -18.16 -12.70 -18.16
C ILE A 145 -16.71 -13.02 -18.55
N GLY A 146 -15.97 -13.65 -17.64
CA GLY A 146 -14.59 -14.09 -17.88
C GLY A 146 -13.56 -12.98 -18.13
N ARG A 147 -13.91 -11.72 -17.86
CA ARG A 147 -12.97 -10.60 -17.93
C ARG A 147 -12.06 -10.61 -16.70
N VAL A 148 -10.83 -10.15 -16.89
CA VAL A 148 -9.82 -10.04 -15.84
C VAL A 148 -9.45 -8.56 -15.70
N PRO A 149 -9.24 -8.05 -14.47
CA PRO A 149 -8.69 -6.72 -14.25
C PRO A 149 -7.41 -6.47 -15.06
N PRO A 150 -7.26 -5.28 -15.68
CA PRO A 150 -6.00 -4.92 -16.30
C PRO A 150 -4.90 -4.76 -15.25
N ASN A 151 -3.65 -4.99 -15.64
CA ASN A 151 -2.50 -4.64 -14.80
C ASN A 151 -2.28 -3.12 -14.85
N LEU A 152 -2.37 -2.49 -13.68
CA LEU A 152 -2.29 -1.04 -13.50
C LEU A 152 -0.93 -0.58 -12.95
N ALA A 153 -0.12 -1.50 -12.43
CA ALA A 153 1.21 -1.25 -11.87
C ALA A 153 1.24 -0.03 -10.92
N ASN A 154 0.37 -0.05 -9.90
CA ASN A 154 0.06 1.11 -9.07
C ASN A 154 0.32 0.91 -7.58
N THR A 155 0.83 -0.25 -7.14
CA THR A 155 0.82 -0.64 -5.73
C THR A 155 2.13 -0.33 -5.02
N ASN A 156 3.26 -0.71 -5.60
CA ASN A 156 4.57 -0.53 -4.96
C ASN A 156 5.66 -0.41 -6.02
N VAL A 157 6.77 0.24 -5.67
CA VAL A 157 7.95 0.35 -6.50
C VAL A 157 9.20 -0.07 -5.73
N VAL A 158 9.92 -1.06 -6.26
CA VAL A 158 11.07 -1.66 -5.57
C VAL A 158 12.30 -1.76 -6.47
N LYS A 159 13.48 -1.55 -5.89
CA LYS A 159 14.77 -1.75 -6.57
C LYS A 159 15.39 -3.08 -6.13
N HIS A 160 15.73 -3.94 -7.07
CA HIS A 160 16.46 -5.18 -6.80
C HIS A 160 17.42 -5.51 -7.94
N ALA A 161 18.64 -5.93 -7.60
CA ALA A 161 19.68 -6.30 -8.57
C ALA A 161 19.90 -5.25 -9.68
N GLY A 162 19.89 -3.96 -9.30
CA GLY A 162 20.10 -2.83 -10.21
C GLY A 162 18.90 -2.49 -11.11
N ARG A 163 17.74 -3.11 -10.92
CA ARG A 163 16.52 -2.87 -11.70
C ARG A 163 15.42 -2.31 -10.81
N LEU A 164 14.60 -1.43 -11.36
CA LEU A 164 13.44 -0.85 -10.69
C LEU A 164 12.16 -1.51 -11.23
N PHE A 165 11.25 -1.91 -10.34
CA PHE A 165 10.02 -2.60 -10.68
C PHE A 165 8.81 -1.89 -10.09
N ALA A 166 7.85 -1.48 -10.91
CA ALA A 166 6.51 -1.11 -10.50
C ALA A 166 5.63 -2.37 -10.40
N LEU A 167 4.94 -2.54 -9.28
CA LEU A 167 4.28 -3.77 -8.88
C LEU A 167 2.77 -3.59 -8.78
N TRP A 168 2.04 -4.65 -9.09
CA TRP A 168 0.60 -4.77 -8.89
C TRP A 168 0.24 -6.25 -8.70
N GLU A 169 -0.49 -6.55 -7.64
CA GLU A 169 -0.66 -7.92 -7.12
C GLU A 169 -1.22 -8.93 -8.12
N GLY A 170 -2.04 -8.49 -9.08
CA GLY A 170 -2.71 -9.36 -10.04
C GLY A 170 -1.89 -9.72 -11.28
N GLY A 171 -0.62 -9.31 -11.40
CA GLY A 171 0.13 -9.47 -12.66
C GLY A 171 1.65 -9.38 -12.54
N PRO A 172 2.36 -9.47 -13.69
CA PRO A 172 3.81 -9.33 -13.70
C PRO A 172 4.25 -7.90 -13.36
N PRO A 173 5.42 -7.72 -12.74
CA PRO A 173 6.00 -6.40 -12.52
C PRO A 173 6.33 -5.70 -13.85
N HIS A 174 6.26 -4.37 -13.86
CA HIS A 174 6.78 -3.56 -14.96
C HIS A 174 8.18 -3.05 -14.61
N GLU A 175 9.14 -3.28 -15.49
CA GLU A 175 10.49 -2.74 -15.33
C GLU A 175 10.51 -1.28 -15.76
N ILE A 176 11.17 -0.47 -14.94
CA ILE A 176 11.22 0.99 -15.05
C ILE A 176 12.69 1.40 -15.14
N ASP A 177 12.98 2.37 -15.99
CA ASP A 177 14.28 3.05 -15.97
C ASP A 177 14.38 3.90 -14.69
N PRO A 178 15.36 3.65 -13.80
CA PRO A 178 15.42 4.33 -12.50
C PRO A 178 15.72 5.82 -12.63
N ASP A 179 16.39 6.24 -13.71
CA ASP A 179 16.74 7.64 -13.89
C ASP A 179 15.55 8.37 -14.49
N THR A 180 14.99 7.89 -15.61
CA THR A 180 13.95 8.60 -16.39
C THR A 180 12.51 8.30 -15.97
N LEU A 181 12.29 7.25 -15.18
CA LEU A 181 10.99 6.64 -14.90
C LEU A 181 10.25 6.14 -16.15
N GLU A 182 10.93 5.98 -17.29
CA GLU A 182 10.34 5.39 -18.49
C GLU A 182 10.04 3.90 -18.29
N THR A 183 8.89 3.47 -18.79
CA THR A 183 8.47 2.06 -18.70
C THR A 183 9.17 1.22 -19.77
N LEU A 184 10.07 0.33 -19.34
CA LEU A 184 10.78 -0.61 -20.20
C LEU A 184 9.90 -1.81 -20.61
N GLY A 185 8.94 -2.18 -19.77
CA GLY A 185 7.90 -3.17 -20.09
C GLY A 185 7.68 -4.23 -19.01
N ALA A 186 6.71 -5.12 -19.24
CA ALA A 186 6.40 -6.18 -18.28
C ALA A 186 7.53 -7.22 -18.21
N ARG A 187 7.95 -7.58 -16.99
CA ARG A 187 9.04 -8.51 -16.72
C ARG A 187 8.49 -9.88 -16.32
N ARG A 188 8.86 -10.91 -17.10
CA ARG A 188 8.48 -12.32 -16.83
C ARG A 188 9.66 -13.21 -16.43
N PHE A 189 10.82 -12.62 -16.14
CA PHE A 189 12.02 -13.32 -15.65
C PHE A 189 12.42 -14.55 -16.49
N GLY A 190 12.42 -14.43 -17.81
CA GLY A 190 12.76 -15.54 -18.71
C GLY A 190 11.73 -16.69 -18.73
N GLY A 191 10.50 -16.44 -18.28
CA GLY A 191 9.41 -17.43 -18.26
C GLY A 191 9.19 -18.11 -16.91
N GLU A 192 10.03 -17.84 -15.91
CA GLU A 192 9.87 -18.35 -14.55
C GLU A 192 8.55 -17.87 -13.91
N LEU A 193 8.14 -16.63 -14.23
CA LEU A 193 6.79 -16.16 -13.96
C LEU A 193 5.88 -16.57 -15.10
N ARG A 194 4.95 -17.49 -14.80
CA ARG A 194 3.99 -18.05 -15.76
C ARG A 194 3.16 -16.95 -16.43
N TRP A 195 2.58 -17.26 -17.59
CA TRP A 195 1.78 -16.29 -18.35
C TRP A 195 0.62 -15.69 -17.53
N LEU A 196 -0.10 -16.55 -16.81
CA LEU A 196 -1.18 -16.20 -15.86
C LEU A 196 -0.68 -16.10 -14.40
N GLY A 197 0.64 -16.14 -14.19
CA GLY A 197 1.23 -16.04 -12.85
C GLY A 197 1.12 -14.61 -12.32
N THR A 198 0.73 -14.50 -11.06
CA THR A 198 0.66 -13.26 -10.30
C THR A 198 1.96 -13.04 -9.53
N TYR A 199 2.20 -11.80 -9.14
CA TYR A 199 3.40 -11.38 -8.43
C TYR A 199 3.01 -10.30 -7.41
N SER A 200 3.20 -10.57 -6.12
CA SER A 200 2.79 -9.65 -5.07
C SER A 200 3.55 -8.33 -5.14
N ALA A 201 2.87 -7.27 -4.73
CA ALA A 201 3.44 -5.95 -4.56
C ALA A 201 4.30 -5.80 -3.29
N TYR A 202 4.37 -6.82 -2.43
CA TYR A 202 5.09 -6.79 -1.17
C TYR A 202 6.22 -7.83 -1.15
N PRO A 203 7.33 -7.61 -1.87
CA PRO A 203 8.49 -8.44 -1.70
C PRO A 203 9.17 -8.17 -0.35
N SER A 204 9.69 -9.22 0.27
CA SER A 204 10.54 -9.12 1.46
C SER A 204 12.01 -9.39 1.11
N PHE A 205 12.91 -8.57 1.64
CA PHE A 205 14.34 -8.58 1.31
C PHE A 205 15.16 -9.16 2.45
N CYS A 206 15.79 -10.32 2.23
CA CYS A 206 16.64 -10.92 3.23
C CYS A 206 17.98 -10.17 3.35
N PRO A 207 18.28 -9.52 4.50
CA PRO A 207 19.45 -8.65 4.63
C PRO A 207 20.77 -9.41 4.48
N ASP A 208 20.85 -10.67 4.94
CA ASP A 208 22.10 -11.45 4.87
C ASP A 208 22.43 -11.96 3.47
N SER A 209 21.41 -12.38 2.71
CA SER A 209 21.62 -13.04 1.43
C SER A 209 21.49 -12.11 0.22
N GLY A 210 20.89 -10.93 0.42
CA GLY A 210 20.48 -10.02 -0.64
C GLY A 210 19.39 -10.58 -1.56
N ALA A 211 18.76 -11.69 -1.15
CA ALA A 211 17.68 -12.31 -1.90
C ALA A 211 16.35 -11.60 -1.61
N MET A 212 15.54 -11.47 -2.64
CA MET A 212 14.17 -10.98 -2.55
C MET A 212 13.23 -12.19 -2.62
N TYR A 213 12.38 -12.35 -1.61
CA TYR A 213 11.28 -13.32 -1.61
C TYR A 213 10.01 -12.62 -2.07
N ASN A 214 9.17 -13.34 -2.82
CA ASN A 214 7.87 -12.85 -3.29
C ASN A 214 6.94 -14.05 -3.52
N PHE A 215 5.68 -13.83 -3.83
CA PHE A 215 4.71 -14.88 -4.12
C PHE A 215 3.69 -14.42 -5.17
N GLY A 216 2.89 -15.35 -5.67
CA GLY A 216 1.67 -15.09 -6.42
C GLY A 216 0.55 -16.00 -5.93
N VAL A 217 -0.68 -15.49 -5.96
CA VAL A 217 -1.90 -16.28 -5.76
C VAL A 217 -2.39 -16.81 -7.11
N GLU A 218 -2.40 -18.13 -7.28
CA GLU A 218 -2.92 -18.82 -8.47
C GLU A 218 -4.21 -19.58 -8.11
N LEU A 219 -5.29 -19.35 -8.86
CA LEU A 219 -6.63 -19.88 -8.52
C LEU A 219 -6.92 -21.26 -9.14
N ILE A 220 -6.20 -21.65 -10.19
CA ILE A 220 -6.47 -22.85 -11.01
C ILE A 220 -5.29 -23.83 -10.89
N PRO A 221 -5.53 -25.16 -10.74
CA PRO A 221 -6.83 -25.84 -10.62
C PRO A 221 -7.47 -25.70 -9.22
N ARG A 222 -6.70 -25.27 -8.22
CA ARG A 222 -7.16 -24.90 -6.87
C ARG A 222 -6.38 -23.69 -6.37
N PRO A 223 -6.95 -22.87 -5.47
CA PRO A 223 -6.26 -21.75 -4.85
C PRO A 223 -4.96 -22.18 -4.17
N HIS A 224 -3.84 -21.59 -4.58
CA HIS A 224 -2.54 -21.88 -3.99
C HIS A 224 -1.60 -20.68 -4.10
N LEU A 225 -0.64 -20.63 -3.18
CA LEU A 225 0.51 -19.74 -3.25
C LEU A 225 1.58 -20.36 -4.13
N ARG A 226 2.16 -19.55 -5.01
CA ARG A 226 3.38 -19.86 -5.75
C ARG A 226 4.46 -18.90 -5.26
N ILE A 227 5.44 -19.42 -4.54
CA ILE A 227 6.47 -18.65 -3.85
C ILE A 227 7.72 -18.60 -4.72
N TYR A 228 8.31 -17.42 -4.83
CA TYR A 228 9.48 -17.11 -5.63
C TYR A 228 10.63 -16.63 -4.76
N ARG A 229 11.85 -16.87 -5.24
CA ARG A 229 13.07 -16.29 -4.71
C ARG A 229 13.88 -15.71 -5.86
N THR A 230 14.19 -14.42 -5.79
CA THR A 230 15.10 -13.73 -6.70
C THR A 230 16.43 -13.54 -5.99
N ASP A 231 17.51 -14.11 -6.53
CA ASP A 231 18.85 -13.94 -5.96
C ASP A 231 19.41 -12.53 -6.23
N ARG A 232 20.51 -12.15 -5.58
CA ARG A 232 21.15 -10.82 -5.73
C ARG A 232 21.55 -10.43 -7.15
N THR A 233 21.58 -11.39 -8.08
CA THR A 233 21.87 -11.14 -9.51
C THR A 233 20.62 -10.84 -10.33
N GLY A 234 19.43 -10.89 -9.71
CA GLY A 234 18.15 -10.67 -10.35
C GLY A 234 17.55 -11.93 -10.99
N ARG A 235 18.12 -13.11 -10.71
CA ARG A 235 17.59 -14.38 -11.23
C ARG A 235 16.49 -14.89 -10.30
N LEU A 236 15.27 -14.84 -10.78
CA LEU A 236 14.09 -15.41 -10.13
C LEU A 236 14.06 -16.92 -10.31
N ARG A 237 13.62 -17.63 -9.28
CA ARG A 237 13.28 -19.06 -9.32
C ARG A 237 12.00 -19.31 -8.56
N HIS A 238 11.21 -20.26 -9.03
CA HIS A 238 10.17 -20.88 -8.19
C HIS A 238 10.83 -21.58 -6.99
N LEU A 239 10.39 -21.25 -5.79
CA LEU A 239 10.91 -21.79 -4.53
C LEU A 239 10.02 -22.93 -4.03
N ARG A 240 8.73 -22.63 -3.81
CA ARG A 240 7.75 -23.55 -3.20
C ARG A 240 6.33 -23.22 -3.67
N SER A 241 5.42 -24.14 -3.45
CA SER A 241 3.98 -23.90 -3.57
C SER A 241 3.24 -24.51 -2.39
N THR A 242 2.14 -23.88 -1.97
CA THR A 242 1.29 -24.38 -0.89
C THR A 242 -0.17 -24.08 -1.18
N PRO A 243 -1.12 -25.02 -0.98
CA PRO A 243 -2.53 -24.75 -1.16
C PRO A 243 -3.02 -23.74 -0.11
N LEU A 244 -3.91 -22.84 -0.52
CA LEU A 244 -4.61 -21.95 0.38
C LEU A 244 -5.81 -22.67 1.02
N PRO A 245 -6.21 -22.31 2.25
CA PRO A 245 -7.38 -22.90 2.91
C PRO A 245 -8.70 -22.59 2.17
N TYR A 246 -8.75 -21.45 1.48
CA TYR A 246 -9.88 -20.98 0.68
C TYR A 246 -9.38 -20.01 -0.40
N THR A 247 -10.28 -19.56 -1.29
CA THR A 247 -9.99 -18.49 -2.26
C THR A 247 -9.86 -17.16 -1.53
N ALA A 248 -8.72 -16.93 -0.89
CA ALA A 248 -8.41 -15.70 -0.17
C ALA A 248 -7.73 -14.68 -1.08
N MET A 249 -7.99 -13.40 -0.83
CA MET A 249 -7.02 -12.36 -1.16
C MET A 249 -5.87 -12.44 -0.16
N VAL A 250 -4.65 -12.72 -0.64
CA VAL A 250 -3.42 -12.69 0.17
C VAL A 250 -2.59 -11.53 -0.34
N HIS A 251 -2.59 -10.44 0.42
CA HIS A 251 -1.99 -9.18 0.01
C HIS A 251 -0.48 -9.14 0.33
N ASP A 252 -0.13 -9.46 1.57
CA ASP A 252 1.22 -9.30 2.11
C ASP A 252 1.75 -10.59 2.81
N PHE A 253 3.06 -10.64 3.01
CA PHE A 253 3.78 -11.67 3.75
C PHE A 253 5.09 -11.09 4.31
N THR A 254 5.67 -11.75 5.31
CA THR A 254 6.99 -11.39 5.84
C THR A 254 7.88 -12.63 5.94
N ILE A 255 9.14 -12.46 6.34
CA ILE A 255 10.08 -13.55 6.58
C ILE A 255 10.50 -13.58 8.04
N THR A 256 11.06 -14.71 8.47
CA THR A 256 11.97 -14.81 9.61
C THR A 256 13.30 -15.36 9.11
N GLU A 257 14.27 -15.58 10.00
CA GLU A 257 15.49 -16.31 9.63
C GLU A 257 15.18 -17.73 9.12
N ARG A 258 14.11 -18.37 9.64
CA ARG A 258 13.71 -19.74 9.29
C ARG A 258 12.54 -19.85 8.31
N TYR A 259 11.60 -18.92 8.30
CA TYR A 259 10.32 -19.09 7.60
C TYR A 259 10.03 -17.95 6.61
N LEU A 260 9.20 -18.23 5.61
CA LEU A 260 8.30 -17.22 5.05
C LEU A 260 6.97 -17.38 5.80
N VAL A 261 6.38 -16.26 6.20
CA VAL A 261 5.22 -16.23 7.09
C VAL A 261 4.07 -15.52 6.40
N PHE A 262 2.96 -16.22 6.23
CA PHE A 262 1.71 -15.66 5.72
C PHE A 262 0.64 -15.75 6.80
N LEU A 263 -0.10 -14.67 7.01
CA LEU A 263 -1.34 -14.66 7.79
C LEU A 263 -2.52 -14.56 6.81
N VAL A 264 -3.19 -15.67 6.57
CA VAL A 264 -4.30 -15.75 5.61
C VAL A 264 -5.59 -15.32 6.30
N SER A 265 -6.09 -14.13 5.96
CA SER A 265 -7.39 -13.63 6.39
C SER A 265 -8.53 -14.24 5.55
N PRO A 266 -9.72 -14.48 6.13
CA PRO A 266 -10.89 -14.95 5.41
C PRO A 266 -11.59 -13.83 4.63
N LEU A 267 -10.82 -13.13 3.80
CA LEU A 267 -11.31 -12.12 2.87
C LEU A 267 -11.55 -12.80 1.51
N ILE A 268 -12.81 -13.18 1.28
CA ILE A 268 -13.20 -14.15 0.24
C ILE A 268 -14.16 -13.48 -0.76
N PRO A 269 -13.82 -13.44 -2.07
CA PRO A 269 -14.74 -12.97 -3.10
C PRO A 269 -15.77 -14.03 -3.49
N ASP A 270 -16.94 -13.59 -3.98
CA ASP A 270 -17.88 -14.50 -4.65
C ASP A 270 -17.38 -14.83 -6.06
N ALA A 271 -16.54 -15.86 -6.14
CA ALA A 271 -15.92 -16.29 -7.40
C ALA A 271 -16.95 -16.64 -8.49
N MET A 272 -18.15 -17.12 -8.12
CA MET A 272 -19.17 -17.47 -9.11
C MET A 272 -19.84 -16.21 -9.67
N ALA A 273 -20.20 -15.25 -8.82
CA ALA A 273 -20.76 -13.98 -9.26
C ALA A 273 -19.78 -13.22 -10.17
N VAL A 274 -18.49 -13.20 -9.81
CA VAL A 274 -17.42 -12.59 -10.61
C VAL A 274 -17.25 -13.31 -11.94
N ALA A 275 -17.14 -14.65 -11.95
CA ALA A 275 -16.96 -15.41 -13.19
C ALA A 275 -18.14 -15.24 -14.16
N LEU A 276 -19.37 -15.14 -13.63
CA LEU A 276 -20.58 -14.86 -14.40
C LEU A 276 -20.75 -13.37 -14.74
N GLY A 277 -19.81 -12.49 -14.38
CA GLY A 277 -19.85 -11.06 -14.67
C GLY A 277 -20.97 -10.29 -13.95
N ARG A 278 -21.58 -10.86 -12.92
CA ARG A 278 -22.74 -10.28 -12.20
C ARG A 278 -22.33 -9.22 -11.17
N ALA A 279 -21.08 -9.26 -10.70
CA ALA A 279 -20.53 -8.31 -9.77
C ALA A 279 -19.00 -8.24 -9.93
N THR A 280 -18.39 -7.18 -9.41
CA THR A 280 -16.93 -7.01 -9.42
C THR A 280 -16.27 -7.78 -8.27
N ILE A 281 -14.94 -7.91 -8.30
CA ILE A 281 -14.19 -8.54 -7.21
C ILE A 281 -14.33 -7.67 -5.95
N GLY A 282 -14.11 -6.36 -6.06
CA GLY A 282 -14.24 -5.41 -4.95
C GLY A 282 -15.63 -5.44 -4.31
N ASP A 283 -16.70 -5.44 -5.13
CA ASP A 283 -18.07 -5.45 -4.61
C ASP A 283 -18.46 -6.77 -3.91
N THR A 284 -17.74 -7.87 -4.16
CA THR A 284 -18.05 -9.19 -3.57
C THR A 284 -17.03 -9.68 -2.57
N LEU A 285 -15.95 -8.94 -2.36
CA LEU A 285 -14.93 -9.24 -1.38
C LEU A 285 -15.53 -9.06 0.01
N ARG A 286 -15.64 -10.15 0.78
CA ARG A 286 -16.29 -10.14 2.09
C ARG A 286 -15.41 -10.81 3.13
N TYR A 287 -15.35 -10.20 4.31
CA TYR A 287 -14.80 -10.84 5.48
C TYR A 287 -15.76 -11.93 5.98
N ARG A 288 -15.24 -13.15 6.14
CA ARG A 288 -15.99 -14.37 6.51
C ARG A 288 -15.39 -14.97 7.78
N PRO A 289 -15.57 -14.33 8.95
CA PRO A 289 -14.90 -14.72 10.19
C PRO A 289 -15.20 -16.16 10.62
N GLU A 290 -16.33 -16.73 10.21
CA GLU A 290 -16.70 -18.12 10.45
C GLU A 290 -15.72 -19.14 9.83
N ARG A 291 -14.83 -18.73 8.92
CA ARG A 291 -13.80 -19.58 8.32
C ARG A 291 -12.50 -19.64 9.12
N GLY A 292 -12.29 -18.76 10.09
CA GLY A 292 -11.02 -18.60 10.78
C GLY A 292 -9.89 -18.08 9.88
N SER A 293 -8.74 -17.82 10.51
CA SER A 293 -7.49 -17.45 9.84
C SER A 293 -6.46 -18.56 9.98
N GLU A 294 -5.42 -18.50 9.15
CA GLU A 294 -4.35 -19.49 9.19
C GLU A 294 -2.98 -18.83 9.00
N PHE A 295 -2.05 -19.13 9.92
CA PHE A 295 -0.62 -18.88 9.70
C PHE A 295 -0.01 -20.01 8.88
N LEU A 296 0.55 -19.66 7.72
CA LEU A 296 1.38 -20.55 6.91
C LEU A 296 2.85 -20.22 7.14
N LEU A 297 3.55 -21.09 7.86
CA LEU A 297 4.98 -20.99 8.10
C LEU A 297 5.71 -21.91 7.11
N VAL A 298 6.32 -21.32 6.08
CA VAL A 298 7.01 -22.04 5.00
C VAL A 298 8.50 -22.06 5.29
N PRO A 299 9.11 -23.20 5.66
CA PRO A 299 10.53 -23.26 5.97
C PRO A 299 11.40 -22.88 4.76
N ARG A 300 12.36 -21.98 4.98
CA ARG A 300 13.30 -21.49 3.96
C ARG A 300 14.30 -22.56 3.52
N ASP A 301 14.53 -23.57 4.36
CA ASP A 301 15.44 -24.70 4.13
C ASP A 301 14.82 -25.85 3.31
N GLY A 302 13.53 -25.77 2.98
CA GLY A 302 12.82 -26.82 2.24
C GLY A 302 12.02 -27.80 3.11
N GLY A 303 12.01 -27.62 4.44
CA GLY A 303 11.23 -28.45 5.36
C GLY A 303 9.70 -28.45 5.12
N GLN A 304 9.00 -29.20 5.97
CA GLN A 304 7.54 -29.32 5.92
C GLN A 304 6.88 -27.99 6.31
N ILE A 305 5.89 -27.56 5.50
CA ILE A 305 5.13 -26.35 5.76
C ILE A 305 4.27 -26.58 7.00
N ARG A 306 4.38 -25.68 7.96
CA ARG A 306 3.59 -25.69 9.19
C ARG A 306 2.39 -24.77 9.02
N ARG A 307 1.23 -25.29 9.42
CA ARG A 307 -0.09 -24.67 9.27
C ARG A 307 -0.66 -24.52 10.67
N VAL A 308 -1.03 -23.31 11.07
CA VAL A 308 -1.58 -23.03 12.40
C VAL A 308 -2.86 -22.24 12.25
N GLU A 309 -3.98 -22.88 12.53
CA GLU A 309 -5.30 -22.26 12.53
C GLU A 309 -5.46 -21.36 13.77
N CYS A 310 -6.15 -20.23 13.60
CA CYS A 310 -6.48 -19.31 14.67
C CYS A 310 -7.86 -18.68 14.48
N GLU A 311 -8.30 -17.93 15.49
CA GLU A 311 -9.46 -17.05 15.35
C GLU A 311 -9.28 -16.12 14.14
N ALA A 312 -10.40 -15.72 13.53
CA ALA A 312 -10.36 -14.91 12.32
C ALA A 312 -9.74 -13.54 12.60
N VAL A 313 -8.74 -13.20 11.80
CA VAL A 313 -8.06 -11.91 11.80
C VAL A 313 -8.20 -11.32 10.41
N LEU A 314 -8.70 -10.09 10.31
CA LEU A 314 -8.59 -9.30 9.09
C LEU A 314 -7.30 -8.47 9.16
N GLN A 315 -6.42 -8.61 8.18
CA GLN A 315 -5.19 -7.83 8.06
C GLN A 315 -4.98 -7.41 6.60
N PHE A 316 -4.25 -6.31 6.39
CA PHE A 316 -3.75 -5.90 5.07
C PHE A 316 -2.22 -5.92 5.01
N HIS A 317 -1.54 -5.27 5.97
CA HIS A 317 -0.08 -5.16 5.99
C HIS A 317 0.56 -5.88 7.19
N LEU A 318 1.64 -6.59 6.92
CA LEU A 318 2.54 -7.13 7.93
C LEU A 318 3.71 -6.15 8.10
N SER A 319 4.11 -5.90 9.35
CA SER A 319 5.28 -5.06 9.65
C SER A 319 6.57 -5.86 9.51
N ASN A 320 6.73 -6.89 10.34
CA ASN A 320 7.92 -7.74 10.40
C ASN A 320 7.57 -9.06 11.14
N ALA A 321 8.41 -10.08 11.01
CA ALA A 321 8.37 -11.25 11.86
C ALA A 321 9.76 -11.69 12.27
N TYR A 322 9.83 -12.47 13.35
CA TYR A 322 11.09 -13.02 13.81
C TYR A 322 10.92 -14.33 14.57
N ASP A 323 12.02 -15.07 14.64
CA ASP A 323 12.13 -16.29 15.41
C ASP A 323 12.44 -15.95 16.88
N ASP A 324 11.64 -16.46 17.82
CA ASP A 324 11.89 -16.34 19.27
C ASP A 324 11.94 -17.72 19.90
N GLY A 325 13.14 -18.28 20.02
CA GLY A 325 13.33 -19.69 20.35
C GLY A 325 12.65 -20.57 19.30
N SER A 326 11.68 -21.39 19.73
CA SER A 326 10.86 -22.24 18.86
C SER A 326 9.59 -21.57 18.32
N ASP A 327 9.27 -20.38 18.83
CA ASP A 327 8.09 -19.63 18.44
C ASP A 327 8.40 -18.70 17.27
N VAL A 328 7.34 -18.22 16.62
CA VAL A 328 7.40 -17.18 15.60
C VAL A 328 6.56 -16.00 16.07
N VAL A 329 7.17 -14.81 16.10
CA VAL A 329 6.48 -13.55 16.41
C VAL A 329 6.22 -12.80 15.11
N VAL A 330 5.02 -12.25 14.95
CA VAL A 330 4.58 -11.53 13.74
C VAL A 330 3.86 -10.26 14.16
N ASP A 331 4.30 -9.12 13.67
CA ASP A 331 3.65 -7.83 13.92
C ASP A 331 2.87 -7.43 12.66
N ALA A 332 1.59 -7.07 12.79
CA ALA A 332 0.71 -6.78 11.66
C ALA A 332 -0.35 -5.71 11.98
N ILE A 333 -0.83 -5.02 10.96
CA ILE A 333 -1.99 -4.12 11.07
C ILE A 333 -3.27 -4.92 10.86
N THR A 334 -4.14 -4.90 11.86
CA THR A 334 -5.37 -5.68 11.89
C THR A 334 -6.61 -4.79 11.97
N TYR A 335 -7.76 -5.38 11.68
CA TYR A 335 -9.06 -4.72 11.68
C TYR A 335 -10.10 -5.60 12.37
N GLY A 336 -11.00 -4.96 13.12
CA GLY A 336 -12.00 -5.67 13.92
C GLY A 336 -13.05 -6.42 13.08
N ASP A 337 -13.41 -5.91 11.90
CA ASP A 337 -14.41 -6.53 11.02
C ASP A 337 -14.31 -6.10 9.55
N GLY A 338 -15.26 -6.56 8.74
CA GLY A 338 -15.28 -6.37 7.28
C GLY A 338 -15.60 -4.96 6.79
N ARG A 339 -15.89 -3.98 7.66
CA ARG A 339 -16.23 -2.60 7.21
C ARG A 339 -15.11 -1.98 6.37
N LEU A 340 -13.84 -2.33 6.63
CA LEU A 340 -12.71 -1.88 5.82
C LEU A 340 -12.91 -2.14 4.32
N ALA A 341 -13.35 -3.34 3.94
CA ALA A 341 -13.53 -3.70 2.54
C ALA A 341 -14.61 -2.84 1.85
N GLU A 342 -15.67 -2.50 2.60
CA GLU A 342 -16.74 -1.62 2.13
C GLU A 342 -16.23 -0.17 1.95
N ARG A 343 -15.39 0.31 2.88
CA ARG A 343 -14.79 1.66 2.79
C ARG A 343 -13.79 1.77 1.63
N ILE A 344 -12.92 0.77 1.43
CA ILE A 344 -11.98 0.72 0.30
C ILE A 344 -12.73 0.76 -1.04
N ALA A 345 -13.89 0.08 -1.13
CA ALA A 345 -14.71 0.06 -2.33
C ALA A 345 -15.35 1.40 -2.66
N ARG A 346 -15.41 2.35 -1.71
CA ARG A 346 -15.98 3.70 -1.87
C ARG A 346 -15.05 4.78 -1.33
N PHE A 347 -13.75 4.56 -1.48
CA PHE A 347 -12.68 5.37 -0.90
C PHE A 347 -12.79 6.88 -1.19
N HIS A 348 -13.33 7.28 -2.34
CA HIS A 348 -13.47 8.70 -2.71
C HIS A 348 -14.28 9.55 -1.71
N THR A 349 -15.16 8.92 -0.93
CA THR A 349 -16.05 9.59 0.03
C THR A 349 -16.05 8.95 1.41
N ALA A 350 -15.48 7.75 1.53
CA ALA A 350 -15.52 6.97 2.76
C ALA A 350 -14.52 7.49 3.80
N SER A 351 -15.02 7.71 5.03
CA SER A 351 -14.17 7.79 6.22
C SER A 351 -13.85 6.38 6.73
N LEU A 352 -12.66 6.16 7.30
CA LEU A 352 -12.36 4.89 7.97
C LEU A 352 -12.51 5.01 9.50
N SER A 353 -13.19 6.05 10.02
CA SER A 353 -13.37 6.26 11.47
C SER A 353 -14.13 5.11 12.14
N ASP A 354 -15.00 4.43 11.40
CA ASP A 354 -15.78 3.28 11.89
C ASP A 354 -15.15 1.92 11.55
N ALA A 355 -14.00 1.93 10.86
CA ALA A 355 -13.16 0.78 10.58
C ALA A 355 -11.72 1.03 11.11
N PRO A 356 -11.55 1.24 12.43
CA PRO A 356 -10.24 1.49 13.00
C PRO A 356 -9.34 0.25 12.85
N SER A 357 -8.10 0.50 12.49
CA SER A 357 -7.04 -0.48 12.50
C SER A 357 -6.35 -0.54 13.86
N GLU A 358 -5.63 -1.63 14.12
CA GLU A 358 -4.81 -1.81 15.30
C GLU A 358 -3.47 -2.43 14.91
N PHE A 359 -2.36 -1.95 15.45
CA PHE A 359 -1.09 -2.64 15.34
C PHE A 359 -1.06 -3.78 16.37
N THR A 360 -1.00 -5.02 15.92
CA THR A 360 -1.11 -6.21 16.77
C THR A 360 0.11 -7.11 16.62
N ARG A 361 0.65 -7.58 17.74
CA ARG A 361 1.68 -8.62 17.79
C ARG A 361 1.04 -9.98 17.99
N PHE A 362 1.39 -10.92 17.13
CA PHE A 362 1.03 -12.33 17.23
C PHE A 362 2.23 -13.17 17.64
N ARG A 363 2.00 -14.15 18.51
CA ARG A 363 2.97 -15.20 18.83
C ARG A 363 2.39 -16.56 18.46
N VAL A 364 3.00 -17.20 17.46
CA VAL A 364 2.69 -18.57 17.05
C VAL A 364 3.62 -19.52 17.79
N THR A 365 3.10 -20.16 18.84
CA THR A 365 3.90 -21.04 19.71
C THR A 365 4.30 -22.32 18.99
N ALA A 366 5.35 -23.01 19.43
CA ALA A 366 5.73 -24.33 18.90
C ALA A 366 4.62 -25.39 19.00
N SER A 367 3.74 -25.31 20.01
CA SER A 367 2.60 -26.21 20.19
C SER A 367 1.41 -25.93 19.27
N GLY A 368 1.43 -24.83 18.52
CA GLY A 368 0.37 -24.45 17.60
C GLY A 368 -0.72 -23.57 18.23
N ARG A 369 -0.41 -22.87 19.32
CA ARG A 369 -1.27 -21.82 19.87
C ARG A 369 -0.90 -20.48 19.23
N VAL A 370 -1.88 -19.63 19.03
CA VAL A 370 -1.69 -18.23 18.63
C VAL A 370 -2.11 -17.34 19.79
N LEU A 371 -1.20 -16.49 20.24
CA LEU A 371 -1.47 -15.43 21.21
C LEU A 371 -1.40 -14.09 20.47
N SER A 372 -2.17 -13.10 20.91
CA SER A 372 -2.14 -11.75 20.34
C SER A 372 -2.16 -10.68 21.43
N GLU A 373 -1.52 -9.55 21.15
CA GLU A 373 -1.57 -8.35 21.99
C GLU A 373 -1.51 -7.08 21.12
N PRO A 374 -2.27 -6.02 21.48
CA PRO A 374 -2.18 -4.73 20.82
C PRO A 374 -0.85 -4.03 21.13
N LEU A 375 -0.35 -3.27 20.17
CA LEU A 375 0.90 -2.51 20.24
C LEU A 375 0.68 -0.99 20.14
N SER A 376 -0.33 -0.54 19.40
CA SER A 376 -0.58 0.88 19.13
C SER A 376 -1.71 1.46 19.99
N ALA A 377 -1.61 2.75 20.32
CA ALA A 377 -2.65 3.47 21.06
C ALA A 377 -3.84 3.95 20.19
N GLY A 378 -3.72 3.93 18.87
CA GLY A 378 -4.76 4.41 17.96
C GLY A 378 -4.66 3.84 16.54
N PRO A 379 -5.61 4.21 15.65
CA PRO A 379 -5.67 3.68 14.30
C PRO A 379 -4.42 4.02 13.50
N CYS A 380 -3.83 3.00 12.89
CA CYS A 380 -2.54 3.08 12.22
C CYS A 380 -2.46 2.26 10.93
N GLU A 381 -1.51 2.56 10.06
CA GLU A 381 -1.22 1.79 8.84
C GLU A 381 0.18 2.12 8.30
N PHE A 382 0.57 1.45 7.22
CA PHE A 382 1.84 1.58 6.53
C PHE A 382 3.02 1.33 7.48
N PRO A 383 3.07 0.16 8.15
CA PRO A 383 4.13 -0.14 9.09
C PRO A 383 5.46 -0.31 8.36
N ARG A 384 6.51 0.23 8.96
CA ARG A 384 7.89 0.13 8.51
C ARG A 384 8.81 -0.10 9.68
N HIS A 385 9.96 -0.67 9.40
CA HIS A 385 11.01 -0.91 10.36
C HIS A 385 12.37 -0.74 9.66
N HIS A 386 13.46 -0.78 10.44
CA HIS A 386 14.80 -0.71 9.86
C HIS A 386 15.04 -1.90 8.92
N PRO A 387 15.38 -1.73 7.63
CA PRO A 387 15.45 -2.84 6.65
C PRO A 387 16.51 -3.92 7.00
N GLY A 388 17.58 -3.56 7.72
CA GLY A 388 18.53 -4.52 8.30
C GLY A 388 17.97 -5.44 9.40
N ARG A 389 16.73 -5.20 9.86
CA ARG A 389 16.00 -6.01 10.84
C ARG A 389 14.89 -6.86 10.22
N GLU A 390 14.72 -6.84 8.90
CA GLU A 390 13.77 -7.71 8.20
C GLU A 390 14.04 -9.19 8.57
N GLY A 391 13.03 -9.85 9.12
CA GLY A 391 13.11 -11.23 9.59
C GLY A 391 13.77 -11.44 10.95
N ARG A 392 14.05 -10.37 11.70
CA ARG A 392 14.76 -10.38 12.98
C ARG A 392 14.02 -9.58 14.04
N ALA A 393 14.32 -9.87 15.30
CA ALA A 393 13.84 -9.08 16.42
C ALA A 393 14.24 -7.60 16.20
N HIS A 394 13.27 -6.72 16.41
CA HIS A 394 13.40 -5.29 16.21
C HIS A 394 12.72 -4.56 17.38
N ARG A 395 13.21 -3.36 17.65
CA ARG A 395 12.73 -2.49 18.71
C ARG A 395 11.82 -1.39 18.18
N PHE A 396 12.08 -0.86 16.98
CA PHE A 396 11.36 0.32 16.50
C PHE A 396 10.50 0.01 15.27
N ALA A 397 9.25 0.46 15.33
CA ALA A 397 8.35 0.51 14.19
C ALA A 397 7.94 1.96 13.91
N TYR A 398 7.71 2.25 12.64
CA TYR A 398 7.26 3.55 12.15
C TYR A 398 6.02 3.34 11.30
N TYR A 399 5.01 4.17 11.49
CA TYR A 399 3.75 4.02 10.78
C TYR A 399 3.01 5.34 10.74
N ASN A 400 1.96 5.38 9.94
CA ASN A 400 1.04 6.49 9.91
C ASN A 400 -0.09 6.28 10.92
N THR A 401 -0.49 7.32 11.64
CA THR A 401 -1.64 7.31 12.55
C THR A 401 -2.69 8.33 12.15
N ARG A 402 -3.92 8.06 12.59
CA ARG A 402 -5.06 8.98 12.50
C ARG A 402 -5.34 9.57 13.88
N ARG A 403 -5.03 10.84 14.04
CA ARG A 403 -5.25 11.60 15.29
C ARG A 403 -6.40 12.57 15.15
N ARG A 404 -6.51 13.27 14.02
CA ARG A 404 -7.59 14.23 13.75
C ARG A 404 -8.47 13.82 12.57
N LEU A 405 -7.87 13.32 11.50
CA LEU A 405 -8.59 12.94 10.29
C LEU A 405 -9.22 11.54 10.42
N GLY A 406 -10.40 11.38 9.83
CA GLY A 406 -11.09 10.10 9.67
C GLY A 406 -10.73 9.39 8.36
N ALA A 407 -10.52 10.13 7.27
CA ALA A 407 -10.29 9.57 5.93
C ALA A 407 -8.82 9.22 5.65
N PHE A 408 -7.89 10.08 6.07
CA PHE A 408 -6.46 9.96 5.79
C PHE A 408 -5.62 10.01 7.06
N TYR A 409 -4.35 9.67 6.95
CA TYR A 409 -3.41 9.67 8.07
C TYR A 409 -2.74 11.03 8.20
N ASP A 410 -2.90 11.69 9.34
CA ASP A 410 -2.42 13.05 9.58
C ASP A 410 -1.20 13.10 10.53
N THR A 411 -0.63 11.94 10.86
CA THR A 411 0.51 11.85 11.79
C THR A 411 1.44 10.72 11.38
N VAL A 412 2.76 10.95 11.48
CA VAL A 412 3.78 9.89 11.43
C VAL A 412 4.17 9.56 12.87
N SER A 413 4.15 8.28 13.22
CA SER A 413 4.44 7.79 14.57
C SER A 413 5.64 6.86 14.58
N LYS A 414 6.40 6.92 15.67
CA LYS A 414 7.45 5.98 16.04
C LYS A 414 7.01 5.26 17.30
N LEU A 415 7.05 3.92 17.28
CA LEU A 415 6.77 3.07 18.42
C LEU A 415 8.03 2.34 18.86
N ASP A 416 8.35 2.45 20.15
CA ASP A 416 9.31 1.57 20.82
C ASP A 416 8.58 0.32 21.33
N LEU A 417 8.83 -0.82 20.70
CA LEU A 417 8.18 -2.09 20.99
C LEU A 417 8.63 -2.72 22.31
N THR A 418 9.63 -2.15 23.01
CA THR A 418 10.08 -2.68 24.30
C THR A 418 9.22 -2.22 25.47
N ASP A 419 8.71 -0.99 25.41
CA ASP A 419 7.88 -0.38 26.46
C ASP A 419 6.58 0.26 25.92
N GLN A 420 6.32 0.12 24.61
CA GLN A 420 5.17 0.69 23.89
C GLN A 420 5.10 2.22 23.98
N THR A 421 6.23 2.89 24.18
CA THR A 421 6.28 4.36 24.10
C THR A 421 6.19 4.84 22.65
N GLU A 422 5.35 5.84 22.43
CA GLU A 422 5.06 6.37 21.10
C GLU A 422 5.49 7.84 21.00
N GLN A 423 6.11 8.22 19.88
CA GLN A 423 6.42 9.61 19.53
C GLN A 423 5.74 9.94 18.21
N ASP A 424 5.12 11.11 18.15
CA ASP A 424 4.35 11.56 16.99
C ASP A 424 4.97 12.79 16.33
N HIS A 425 4.87 12.83 15.00
CA HIS A 425 5.00 14.02 14.18
C HIS A 425 3.68 14.28 13.46
N PRO A 426 2.80 15.17 13.99
CA PRO A 426 1.54 15.50 13.35
C PRO A 426 1.76 16.40 12.14
N ALA A 427 0.83 16.35 11.19
CA ALA A 427 0.86 17.17 9.99
C ALA A 427 0.76 18.65 10.35
N SER A 428 1.45 19.49 9.58
CA SER A 428 1.71 20.90 9.91
C SER A 428 0.46 21.78 9.91
N GLY A 429 -0.60 21.35 9.23
CA GLY A 429 -1.86 22.08 9.10
C GLY A 429 -3.10 21.19 9.18
N PRO A 430 -4.30 21.80 9.34
CA PRO A 430 -5.58 21.10 9.29
C PRO A 430 -5.85 20.53 7.89
N GLY A 431 -6.32 19.29 7.82
CA GLY A 431 -6.57 18.59 6.55
C GLY A 431 -5.33 18.06 5.84
N ASN A 432 -4.14 18.36 6.35
CA ASN A 432 -2.91 17.79 5.80
C ASN A 432 -2.81 16.31 6.14
N SER A 433 -2.24 15.54 5.22
CA SER A 433 -2.09 14.09 5.37
C SER A 433 -0.72 13.62 4.90
N PHE A 434 -0.29 12.48 5.40
CA PHE A 434 0.95 11.83 5.04
C PHE A 434 0.72 10.58 4.20
N CYS A 435 1.58 10.46 3.21
CA CYS A 435 1.91 9.20 2.57
C CYS A 435 2.68 8.25 3.51
N GLU A 436 2.86 6.98 3.13
CA GLU A 436 3.69 6.00 3.87
C GLU A 436 5.08 6.59 4.21
N PRO A 437 5.56 6.54 5.47
CA PRO A 437 6.92 6.95 5.81
C PRO A 437 7.90 5.87 5.34
N VAL A 438 9.14 6.23 5.03
CA VAL A 438 10.16 5.26 4.61
C VAL A 438 11.42 5.45 5.45
N PHE A 439 11.74 4.45 6.29
CA PHE A 439 12.96 4.45 7.06
C PHE A 439 14.18 4.26 6.15
N THR A 440 15.13 5.19 6.27
CA THR A 440 16.38 5.22 5.51
C THR A 440 17.55 5.23 6.49
N PRO A 441 18.30 4.12 6.62
CA PRO A 441 19.43 4.05 7.53
C PRO A 441 20.51 5.09 7.21
N ARG A 442 21.12 5.67 8.25
CA ARG A 442 22.33 6.46 8.07
C ARG A 442 23.49 5.54 7.62
N PRO A 443 24.26 5.91 6.58
CA PRO A 443 25.46 5.16 6.24
C PRO A 443 26.42 5.04 7.43
N GLY A 444 26.74 3.80 7.83
CA GLY A 444 27.61 3.53 8.98
C GLY A 444 26.95 3.69 10.36
N GLY A 445 25.65 3.99 10.43
CA GLY A 445 24.89 4.01 11.67
C GLY A 445 24.84 2.64 12.34
N THR A 446 24.84 2.62 13.68
CA THR A 446 24.84 1.37 14.47
C THR A 446 23.60 1.18 15.33
N ALA A 447 22.90 2.26 15.68
CA ALA A 447 21.62 2.17 16.39
C ALA A 447 20.50 1.86 15.39
N GLU A 448 19.49 1.12 15.83
CA GLU A 448 18.41 0.65 14.96
C GLU A 448 17.55 1.79 14.40
N ASP A 449 17.42 2.90 15.12
CA ASP A 449 16.72 4.10 14.71
C ASP A 449 17.64 5.20 14.17
N ASP A 450 18.94 4.92 13.97
CA ASP A 450 19.88 5.91 13.39
C ASP A 450 19.70 6.02 11.88
N GLY A 451 18.87 6.98 11.49
CA GLY A 451 18.54 7.24 10.12
C GLY A 451 17.50 8.35 10.00
N TRP A 452 16.76 8.30 8.91
CA TRP A 452 15.74 9.28 8.59
C TRP A 452 14.43 8.60 8.23
N LEU A 453 13.32 9.29 8.46
CA LEU A 453 12.06 8.95 7.82
C LEU A 453 11.82 9.93 6.68
N LEU A 454 11.61 9.40 5.48
CA LEU A 454 11.17 10.19 4.34
C LEU A 454 9.70 9.91 4.10
N THR A 455 8.87 10.95 4.14
CA THR A 455 7.44 10.87 3.80
C THR A 455 7.05 12.04 2.88
N VAL A 456 5.85 12.00 2.33
CA VAL A 456 5.28 13.11 1.56
C VAL A 456 4.04 13.60 2.29
N GLU A 457 4.02 14.88 2.64
CA GLU A 457 2.85 15.54 3.20
C GLU A 457 2.06 16.19 2.06
N TYR A 458 0.75 16.00 2.03
CA TYR A 458 -0.19 16.82 1.26
C TYR A 458 -0.64 18.00 2.13
N ASP A 459 -0.47 19.21 1.60
CA ASP A 459 -0.98 20.43 2.21
C ASP A 459 -2.34 20.79 1.61
N ALA A 460 -3.40 20.72 2.41
CA ALA A 460 -4.77 20.91 1.94
C ALA A 460 -5.09 22.37 1.57
N VAL A 461 -4.39 23.33 2.17
CA VAL A 461 -4.57 24.76 1.89
C VAL A 461 -3.89 25.14 0.58
N ARG A 462 -2.63 24.72 0.41
CA ARG A 462 -1.84 24.95 -0.81
C ARG A 462 -2.26 24.04 -1.96
N ARG A 463 -2.91 22.91 -1.67
CA ARG A 463 -3.21 21.81 -2.61
C ARG A 463 -1.96 21.37 -3.35
N ALA A 464 -0.89 21.23 -2.58
CA ALA A 464 0.41 20.83 -3.06
C ALA A 464 1.04 19.85 -2.08
N SER A 465 2.05 19.12 -2.52
CA SER A 465 2.74 18.16 -1.67
C SER A 465 4.17 18.59 -1.39
N GLN A 466 4.75 18.09 -0.31
CA GLN A 466 6.15 18.34 0.03
C GLN A 466 6.81 17.06 0.55
N LEU A 467 8.05 16.84 0.15
CA LEU A 467 8.89 15.84 0.81
C LEU A 467 9.20 16.32 2.23
N VAL A 468 9.05 15.45 3.22
CA VAL A 468 9.37 15.71 4.62
C VAL A 468 10.45 14.72 5.07
N ILE A 469 11.54 15.24 5.62
CA ILE A 469 12.69 14.46 6.11
C ILE A 469 12.77 14.63 7.63
N LEU A 470 12.48 13.56 8.37
CA LEU A 470 12.51 13.55 9.84
C LEU A 470 13.77 12.82 10.36
N ASP A 471 14.27 13.19 11.54
CA ASP A 471 15.23 12.36 12.28
C ASP A 471 14.48 11.19 12.92
N ALA A 472 14.79 9.95 12.54
CA ALA A 472 14.05 8.79 13.02
C ALA A 472 14.23 8.53 14.53
N ARG A 473 15.22 9.19 15.18
CA ARG A 473 15.42 9.08 16.63
C ARG A 473 14.45 9.93 17.44
N ASP A 474 14.06 11.08 16.92
CA ASP A 474 13.30 12.11 17.63
C ASP A 474 12.33 12.80 16.66
N LEU A 475 11.10 12.28 16.59
CA LEU A 475 10.05 12.83 15.72
C LEU A 475 9.52 14.18 16.24
N ALA A 476 9.60 14.40 17.55
CA ALA A 476 9.12 15.61 18.20
C ALA A 476 9.96 16.84 17.85
N ARG A 477 11.22 16.64 17.42
CA ARG A 477 12.09 17.69 16.87
C ARG A 477 11.51 18.38 15.64
N GLY A 478 10.63 17.70 14.90
CA GLY A 478 10.12 18.16 13.61
C GLY A 478 11.10 17.89 12.46
N PRO A 479 10.77 18.38 11.25
CA PRO A 479 11.56 18.07 10.06
C PRO A 479 12.97 18.67 10.11
N LEU A 480 13.94 17.86 9.70
CA LEU A 480 15.28 18.33 9.39
C LEU A 480 15.27 19.20 8.12
N ALA A 481 14.46 18.80 7.15
CA ALA A 481 14.20 19.56 5.94
C ALA A 481 12.85 19.20 5.33
N THR A 482 12.27 20.14 4.60
CA THR A 482 11.15 19.90 3.69
C THR A 482 11.51 20.40 2.29
N ALA A 483 10.95 19.79 1.24
CA ALA A 483 11.12 20.23 -0.14
C ALA A 483 9.74 20.33 -0.81
N ALA A 484 9.28 21.56 -1.06
CA ALA A 484 7.92 21.85 -1.48
C ALA A 484 7.75 21.73 -3.00
N LEU A 485 6.74 20.97 -3.43
CA LEU A 485 6.32 20.91 -4.82
C LEU A 485 5.32 22.02 -5.11
N THR A 486 5.17 22.36 -6.40
CA THR A 486 4.20 23.36 -6.86
C THR A 486 2.84 22.74 -7.22
N HIS A 487 2.66 21.46 -6.90
CA HIS A 487 1.48 20.66 -7.25
C HIS A 487 1.31 19.54 -6.21
N HIS A 488 0.14 18.91 -6.17
CA HIS A 488 -0.08 17.75 -5.31
C HIS A 488 0.44 16.47 -5.96
N ILE A 489 0.74 15.50 -5.11
CA ILE A 489 0.86 14.08 -5.47
C ILE A 489 -0.41 13.40 -4.95
N PRO A 490 -1.15 12.67 -5.80
CA PRO A 490 -2.30 11.91 -5.34
C PRO A 490 -1.89 10.90 -4.26
N GLN A 491 -2.81 10.57 -3.35
CA GLN A 491 -2.55 9.58 -2.30
C GLN A 491 -2.08 8.27 -2.95
N GLY A 492 -0.80 7.96 -2.74
CA GLY A 492 -0.23 6.70 -3.18
C GLY A 492 -0.34 5.60 -2.13
N PHE A 493 0.27 4.47 -2.44
CA PHE A 493 0.41 3.36 -1.51
C PHE A 493 1.86 3.31 -1.02
N HIS A 494 2.70 2.51 -1.66
CA HIS A 494 4.02 2.18 -1.14
C HIS A 494 5.16 2.83 -1.91
N GLY A 495 6.26 3.03 -1.21
CA GLY A 495 7.50 3.54 -1.79
C GLY A 495 8.72 3.07 -1.03
N ASN A 496 9.89 3.11 -1.68
CA ASN A 496 11.14 2.64 -1.10
C ASN A 496 12.28 3.59 -1.44
N PHE A 497 13.22 3.74 -0.50
CA PHE A 497 14.43 4.52 -0.72
C PHE A 497 15.53 3.64 -1.29
N ALA A 498 16.08 4.04 -2.42
CA ALA A 498 17.27 3.43 -3.00
C ALA A 498 18.48 4.34 -2.74
N PRO A 499 19.48 3.91 -1.95
CA PRO A 499 20.71 4.68 -1.79
C PRO A 499 21.46 4.82 -3.13
N ALA A 500 22.25 5.90 -3.24
CA ALA A 500 23.05 6.24 -4.41
C ALA A 500 24.15 5.21 -4.72
#